data_AF-A0A447MYF5-F1
#
_entry.id   AF-A0A447MYF5-F1
#
_cell.length_a   1.000
_cell.length_b   1.000
_cell.length_c   1.000
_cell.angle_alpha   90.00
_cell.angle_beta   90.00
_cell.angle_gamma   90.00
#
_symmetry.space_group_name_H-M   'P 1'
#
loop_
_entity.id
_entity.type
_entity.pdbx_description
1 polymer ?
#
loop_
_entity_poly.entity_id
_entity_poly.type
_entity_poly.pdbx_seq_one_letter_code
_entity_poly.pdbx_strand_id
1 'polypeptide(L)'
;MKFNGGDSSLYVLVTAEEESGKVVAISTNYSAQPVEADYQYHSDYEERLPSGTLAHLVQRKEAMTMRRNVLFDVDYGPAILYKNDPGMLVKPVLPAYRHFELVQALTDERSLNVQHYLDHECFILGGCMMANFSYLRQGRCHISFVRERGVTPPKRDLPPRLFLSGGIRNNVWRTFSTRDYAMAVCNLTGNKKVSLLRHATLNSATAFIRYVHNHPFLPHLNRMSPGNVVAVLDYLKFEYNASREMNC
;
A
#
# COMPACT_ATOMS: atom_id res chain seq x y z
N MET A 1 1.93 5.50 10.62
CA MET A 1 1.17 6.17 11.69
C MET A 1 2.07 6.38 12.89
N LYS A 2 2.09 7.56 13.53
CA LYS A 2 2.89 7.73 14.76
C LYS A 2 2.17 7.08 15.94
N PHE A 3 2.93 6.69 16.97
CA PHE A 3 2.39 6.13 18.20
C PHE A 3 3.27 6.55 19.40
N ASN A 4 2.77 6.36 20.62
CA ASN A 4 3.45 6.72 21.87
C ASN A 4 3.89 8.20 22.00
N GLY A 5 3.44 9.09 21.11
CA GLY A 5 3.74 10.52 21.15
C GLY A 5 5.18 10.88 20.77
N GLY A 6 5.95 9.94 20.21
CA GLY A 6 7.33 10.13 19.79
C GLY A 6 7.53 10.00 18.27
N ASP A 7 8.78 9.76 17.88
CA ASP A 7 9.16 9.58 16.48
C ASP A 7 8.92 8.16 15.95
N SER A 8 8.50 7.22 16.81
CA SER A 8 8.17 5.86 16.40
C SER A 8 6.95 5.81 15.48
N SER A 9 7.03 4.99 14.45
CA SER A 9 5.98 4.78 13.46
C SER A 9 5.51 3.32 13.40
N LEU A 10 4.23 3.12 13.14
CA LEU A 10 3.65 1.87 12.66
C LEU A 10 3.56 1.91 11.15
N TYR A 11 3.97 0.81 10.50
CA TYR A 11 3.65 0.55 9.11
C TYR A 11 2.19 0.12 9.01
N VAL A 12 1.42 0.74 8.12
CA VAL A 12 0.00 0.46 7.92
C VAL A 12 -0.25 0.20 6.44
N LEU A 13 -0.85 -0.94 6.14
CA LEU A 13 -1.29 -1.33 4.80
C LEU A 13 -2.81 -1.18 4.72
N VAL A 14 -3.28 -0.49 3.68
CA VAL A 14 -4.70 -0.22 3.44
C VAL A 14 -5.07 -0.73 2.06
N THR A 15 -6.13 -1.54 1.98
CA THR A 15 -6.78 -1.93 0.73
C THR A 15 -8.19 -1.38 0.69
N ALA A 16 -8.54 -0.73 -0.41
CA ALA A 16 -9.88 -0.24 -0.68
C ALA A 16 -10.37 -0.76 -2.03
N GLU A 17 -11.67 -0.98 -2.14
CA GLU A 17 -12.32 -1.26 -3.41
C GLU A 17 -12.36 0.02 -4.24
N GLU A 18 -12.06 -0.05 -5.54
CA GLU A 18 -12.00 1.14 -6.38
C GLU A 18 -13.37 1.82 -6.52
N GLU A 19 -14.40 1.05 -6.92
CA GLU A 19 -15.71 1.57 -7.33
C GLU A 19 -16.47 2.22 -6.17
N SER A 20 -16.64 1.53 -5.05
CA SER A 20 -17.29 2.09 -3.86
C SER A 20 -16.37 3.01 -3.06
N GLY A 21 -15.05 2.86 -3.23
CA GLY A 21 -14.02 3.46 -2.39
C GLY A 21 -14.11 3.07 -0.91
N LYS A 22 -14.86 2.01 -0.57
CA LYS A 22 -14.87 1.44 0.78
C LYS A 22 -13.55 0.75 1.06
N VAL A 23 -13.06 0.90 2.29
CA VAL A 23 -11.88 0.20 2.78
C VAL A 23 -12.25 -1.24 3.10
N VAL A 24 -11.58 -2.18 2.44
CA VAL A 24 -11.78 -3.63 2.61
C VAL A 24 -10.99 -4.13 3.81
N ALA A 25 -9.71 -3.75 3.89
CA ALA A 25 -8.81 -4.23 4.92
C ALA A 25 -7.80 -3.17 5.35
N ILE A 26 -7.45 -3.20 6.64
CA ILE A 26 -6.33 -2.46 7.22
C ILE A 26 -5.50 -3.47 8.00
N SER A 27 -4.18 -3.41 7.84
CA SER A 27 -3.26 -4.19 8.66
C SER A 27 -2.09 -3.34 9.08
N THR A 28 -1.51 -3.67 10.23
CA THR A 28 -0.30 -3.01 10.72
C THR A 28 0.77 -4.03 10.99
N ASN A 29 2.01 -3.57 11.19
CA ASN A 29 3.11 -4.43 11.58
C ASN A 29 3.29 -4.57 13.10
N TYR A 30 2.27 -4.22 13.89
CA TYR A 30 2.21 -4.57 15.31
C TYR A 30 1.64 -5.98 15.47
N SER A 31 2.31 -6.82 16.27
CA SER A 31 1.83 -8.13 16.68
C SER A 31 1.64 -8.15 18.20
N ALA A 32 0.47 -8.62 18.64
CA ALA A 32 0.23 -8.91 20.06
C ALA A 32 0.82 -10.27 20.48
N GLN A 33 1.29 -11.07 19.53
CA GLN A 33 1.90 -12.38 19.75
C GLN A 33 3.43 -12.27 19.57
N PRO A 34 4.21 -12.98 20.40
CA PRO A 34 5.65 -13.01 20.25
C PRO A 34 6.04 -13.68 18.92
N VAL A 35 7.13 -13.20 18.33
CA VAL A 35 7.75 -13.79 17.14
C VAL A 35 9.26 -13.90 17.34
N GLU A 36 9.89 -14.80 16.60
CA GLU A 36 11.34 -14.98 16.60
C GLU A 36 12.06 -13.69 16.16
N ALA A 37 13.28 -13.49 16.65
CA ALA A 37 14.05 -12.26 16.44
C ALA A 37 14.21 -11.89 14.95
N ASP A 38 14.36 -12.88 14.07
CA ASP A 38 14.53 -12.69 12.62
C ASP A 38 13.30 -12.08 11.93
N TYR A 39 12.14 -12.18 12.56
CA TYR A 39 10.86 -11.64 12.08
C TYR A 39 10.51 -10.29 12.69
N GLN A 40 11.28 -9.84 13.68
CA GLN A 40 11.07 -8.55 14.32
C GLN A 40 11.66 -7.43 13.47
N TYR A 41 11.01 -6.27 13.48
CA TYR A 41 11.48 -5.08 12.78
C TYR A 41 12.31 -4.20 13.72
N HIS A 42 13.53 -3.89 13.27
CA HIS A 42 14.45 -3.01 13.98
C HIS A 42 15.18 -2.14 12.95
N SER A 43 14.90 -0.84 12.93
CA SER A 43 15.64 0.12 12.13
C SER A 43 15.43 1.53 12.64
N ASP A 44 16.51 2.30 12.74
CA ASP A 44 16.47 3.74 12.98
C ASP A 44 16.54 4.55 11.67
N TYR A 45 16.81 3.87 10.56
CA TYR A 45 16.89 4.47 9.23
C TYR A 45 15.52 4.45 8.55
N GLU A 46 15.22 5.50 7.78
CA GLU A 46 14.00 5.60 6.97
C GLU A 46 14.39 5.78 5.50
N GLU A 47 13.91 4.88 4.64
CA GLU A 47 13.98 5.04 3.20
C GLU A 47 13.08 6.20 2.75
N ARG A 48 13.67 7.37 2.57
CA ARG A 48 12.96 8.54 2.06
C ARG A 48 13.13 8.68 0.56
N LEU A 49 12.01 8.75 -0.16
CA LEU A 49 11.99 9.11 -1.57
C LEU A 49 12.00 10.65 -1.71
N PRO A 50 13.09 11.25 -2.23
CA PRO A 50 13.10 12.69 -2.48
C PRO A 50 12.12 13.04 -3.61
N SER A 51 11.62 14.28 -3.58
CA SER A 51 10.69 14.79 -4.58
C SER A 51 11.26 14.71 -6.00
N GLY A 52 10.36 14.60 -6.98
CA GLY A 52 10.72 14.48 -8.38
C GLY A 52 9.51 14.17 -9.26
N THR A 53 9.77 13.96 -10.55
CA THR A 53 8.74 13.42 -11.46
C THR A 53 8.42 11.97 -11.08
N LEU A 54 7.26 11.45 -11.50
CA LEU A 54 6.90 10.06 -11.20
C LEU A 54 7.92 9.04 -11.73
N ALA A 55 8.53 9.31 -12.89
CA ALA A 55 9.60 8.47 -13.43
C ALA A 55 10.82 8.43 -12.50
N HIS A 56 11.23 9.58 -11.97
CA HIS A 56 12.33 9.64 -10.99
C HIS A 56 11.98 8.92 -9.69
N LEU A 57 10.74 9.04 -9.20
CA LEU A 57 10.29 8.35 -7.99
C LEU A 57 10.34 6.82 -8.17
N VAL A 58 9.85 6.32 -9.30
CA VAL A 58 9.92 4.88 -9.65
C VAL A 58 11.36 4.40 -9.74
N GLN A 59 12.21 5.10 -10.50
CA GLN A 59 13.62 4.69 -10.70
C GLN A 59 14.41 4.74 -9.40
N ARG A 60 14.21 5.76 -8.57
CA ARG A 60 14.83 5.85 -7.24
C ARG A 60 14.34 4.73 -6.33
N LYS A 61 13.05 4.38 -6.37
CA LYS A 61 12.52 3.27 -5.59
C LYS A 61 13.15 1.94 -5.98
N GLU A 62 13.31 1.65 -7.28
CA GLU A 62 14.07 0.47 -7.73
C GLU A 62 15.51 0.49 -7.22
N ALA A 63 16.20 1.64 -7.33
CA ALA A 63 17.57 1.78 -6.86
C ALA A 63 17.71 1.57 -5.33
N MET A 64 16.73 2.01 -4.53
CA MET A 64 16.70 1.73 -3.09
C MET A 64 16.47 0.25 -2.82
N THR A 65 15.49 -0.36 -3.48
CA THR A 65 15.22 -1.80 -3.33
C THR A 65 16.43 -2.67 -3.67
N MET A 66 17.22 -2.30 -4.68
CA MET A 66 18.46 -3.00 -5.05
C MET A 66 19.56 -2.95 -4.00
N ARG A 67 19.55 -1.94 -3.12
CA ARG A 67 20.56 -1.78 -2.07
C ARG A 67 20.25 -2.59 -0.83
N ARG A 68 19.05 -3.17 -0.73
CA ARG A 68 18.64 -4.01 0.39
C ARG A 68 19.32 -5.37 0.28
N ASN A 69 19.70 -5.93 1.42
CA ASN A 69 20.19 -7.32 1.49
C ASN A 69 19.07 -8.32 1.17
N VAL A 70 17.84 -8.00 1.58
CA VAL A 70 16.62 -8.78 1.30
C VAL A 70 15.60 -7.84 0.69
N LEU A 71 15.09 -8.16 -0.51
CA LEU A 71 14.21 -7.26 -1.29
C LEU A 71 12.97 -6.79 -0.51
N PHE A 72 12.49 -7.60 0.44
CA PHE A 72 11.28 -7.39 1.22
C PHE A 72 11.51 -6.67 2.56
N ASP A 73 12.77 -6.52 3.00
CA ASP A 73 13.11 -5.84 4.25
C ASP A 73 13.19 -4.33 3.99
N VAL A 74 12.06 -3.65 4.21
CA VAL A 74 11.94 -2.20 4.08
C VAL A 74 12.29 -1.50 5.38
N ASP A 75 13.09 -0.45 5.29
CA ASP A 75 13.32 0.49 6.41
C ASP A 75 12.34 1.66 6.32
N TYR A 76 11.33 1.68 7.20
CA TYR A 76 10.33 2.75 7.26
C TYR A 76 10.58 3.76 8.39
N GLY A 77 11.73 3.66 9.06
CA GLY A 77 12.11 4.50 10.20
C GLY A 77 11.92 3.84 11.56
N PRO A 78 12.21 4.59 12.64
CA PRO A 78 12.12 4.10 14.02
C PRO A 78 10.75 3.53 14.37
N ALA A 79 10.74 2.42 15.11
CA ALA A 79 9.52 1.76 15.58
C ALA A 79 9.73 1.14 16.97
N ILE A 80 10.01 1.98 17.95
CA ILE A 80 10.38 1.58 19.30
C ILE A 80 9.14 1.51 20.19
N LEU A 81 8.91 0.36 20.82
CA LEU A 81 7.86 0.15 21.83
C LEU A 81 8.28 0.69 23.20
N TYR A 82 7.28 0.93 24.06
CA TYR A 82 7.57 1.11 25.48
C TYR A 82 8.06 -0.21 26.11
N LYS A 83 8.88 -0.10 27.15
CA LYS A 83 9.49 -1.26 27.83
C LYS A 83 8.48 -2.30 28.34
N ASN A 84 7.25 -1.87 28.64
CA ASN A 84 6.20 -2.72 29.19
C ASN A 84 5.11 -3.06 28.15
N ASP A 85 5.31 -2.73 26.88
CA ASP A 85 4.38 -3.13 25.83
C ASP A 85 4.52 -4.66 25.62
N PRO A 86 3.43 -5.42 25.71
CA PRO A 86 3.48 -6.88 25.57
C PRO A 86 3.63 -7.36 24.12
N GLY A 87 3.46 -6.46 23.15
CA GLY A 87 3.56 -6.78 21.73
C GLY A 87 4.96 -6.63 21.16
N MET A 88 5.06 -6.79 19.84
CA MET A 88 6.29 -6.64 19.06
C MET A 88 6.00 -5.97 17.72
N LEU A 89 6.99 -5.27 17.15
CA LEU A 89 6.93 -4.85 15.76
C LEU A 89 7.57 -5.93 14.91
N VAL A 90 6.83 -6.38 13.91
CA VAL A 90 7.28 -7.39 12.96
C VAL A 90 7.68 -6.73 11.64
N LYS A 91 8.49 -7.42 10.85
CA LYS A 91 8.85 -6.97 9.49
C LYS A 91 7.57 -6.79 8.66
N PRO A 92 7.37 -5.66 7.94
CA PRO A 92 6.13 -5.38 7.19
C PRO A 92 5.74 -6.43 6.14
N VAL A 93 6.68 -7.27 5.70
CA VAL A 93 6.38 -8.40 4.84
C VAL A 93 5.36 -9.35 5.46
N LEU A 94 5.48 -9.69 6.75
CA LEU A 94 4.61 -10.66 7.41
C LEU A 94 3.12 -10.24 7.41
N PRO A 95 2.74 -9.04 7.90
CA PRO A 95 1.36 -8.61 7.84
C PRO A 95 0.88 -8.41 6.39
N ALA A 96 1.75 -8.15 5.41
CA ALA A 96 1.33 -8.04 4.02
C ALA A 96 0.80 -9.39 3.47
N TYR A 97 1.44 -10.51 3.78
CA TYR A 97 0.91 -11.84 3.42
C TYR A 97 -0.48 -12.05 3.98
N ARG A 98 -0.64 -11.84 5.30
CA ARG A 98 -1.93 -12.01 5.95
C ARG A 98 -2.99 -11.02 5.46
N HIS A 99 -2.59 -9.79 5.15
CA HIS A 99 -3.47 -8.75 4.63
C HIS A 99 -4.12 -9.17 3.31
N PHE A 100 -3.35 -9.70 2.37
CA PHE A 100 -3.90 -10.10 1.07
C PHE A 100 -4.70 -11.39 1.13
N GLU A 101 -4.39 -12.32 2.04
CA GLU A 101 -5.29 -13.45 2.34
C GLU A 101 -6.66 -12.97 2.84
N LEU A 102 -6.66 -11.98 3.75
CA LEU A 102 -7.90 -11.38 4.25
C LEU A 102 -8.67 -10.66 3.13
N VAL A 103 -7.98 -9.84 2.32
CA VAL A 103 -8.59 -9.16 1.17
C VAL A 103 -9.23 -10.16 0.22
N GLN A 104 -8.53 -11.25 -0.10
CA GLN A 104 -9.07 -12.31 -0.94
C GLN A 104 -10.33 -12.88 -0.28
N ALA A 105 -10.25 -13.36 0.97
CA ALA A 105 -11.38 -13.96 1.67
C ALA A 105 -12.62 -13.04 1.74
N LEU A 106 -12.43 -11.72 1.88
CA LEU A 106 -13.50 -10.74 1.94
C LEU A 106 -14.08 -10.35 0.56
N THR A 107 -13.43 -10.73 -0.54
CA THR A 107 -13.81 -10.32 -1.90
C THR A 107 -14.03 -11.50 -2.86
N ASP A 108 -13.79 -12.74 -2.40
CA ASP A 108 -13.67 -13.90 -3.29
C ASP A 108 -14.99 -14.36 -3.91
N GLU A 109 -16.14 -14.13 -3.24
CA GLU A 109 -17.33 -14.97 -3.46
C GLU A 109 -17.85 -15.03 -4.92
N ARG A 110 -17.52 -14.10 -5.82
CA ARG A 110 -18.00 -14.11 -7.23
C ARG A 110 -17.05 -13.52 -8.28
N SER A 111 -15.78 -13.27 -7.98
CA SER A 111 -14.89 -12.56 -8.91
C SER A 111 -14.39 -13.44 -10.06
N LEU A 112 -14.93 -13.25 -11.27
CA LEU A 112 -14.42 -13.91 -12.48
C LEU A 112 -13.00 -13.45 -12.83
N ASN A 113 -12.71 -12.16 -12.67
CA ASN A 113 -11.38 -11.58 -12.85
C ASN A 113 -11.12 -10.57 -11.74
N VAL A 114 -9.93 -10.62 -11.14
CA VAL A 114 -9.49 -9.76 -10.05
C VAL A 114 -8.42 -8.79 -10.55
N GLN A 115 -8.52 -7.53 -10.15
CA GLN A 115 -7.55 -6.49 -10.49
C GLN A 115 -6.98 -5.87 -9.22
N HIS A 116 -5.66 -5.85 -9.09
CA HIS A 116 -4.96 -5.22 -7.98
C HIS A 116 -4.07 -4.09 -8.47
N TYR A 117 -4.26 -2.92 -7.87
CA TYR A 117 -3.40 -1.75 -8.02
C TYR A 117 -2.62 -1.56 -6.73
N LEU A 118 -1.30 -1.71 -6.80
CA LEU A 118 -0.43 -1.75 -5.64
C LEU A 118 0.48 -0.54 -5.60
N ASP A 119 0.79 -0.06 -4.40
CA ASP A 119 1.93 0.84 -4.24
C ASP A 119 3.24 0.11 -4.59
N HIS A 120 4.25 0.85 -5.04
CA HIS A 120 5.48 0.30 -5.60
C HIS A 120 6.45 -0.22 -4.51
N GLU A 121 6.10 -1.36 -3.91
CA GLU A 121 6.89 -2.08 -2.92
C GLU A 121 6.91 -3.60 -3.19
N CYS A 122 8.07 -4.23 -3.02
CA CYS A 122 8.24 -5.65 -3.32
C CYS A 122 7.44 -6.58 -2.40
N PHE A 123 7.35 -6.28 -1.10
CA PHE A 123 6.66 -7.16 -0.16
C PHE A 123 5.13 -7.07 -0.30
N ILE A 124 4.60 -5.92 -0.72
CA ILE A 124 3.18 -5.77 -1.07
C ILE A 124 2.86 -6.64 -2.29
N LEU A 125 3.71 -6.60 -3.33
CA LEU A 125 3.58 -7.50 -4.48
C LEU A 125 3.64 -8.97 -4.07
N GLY A 126 4.62 -9.35 -3.23
CA GLY A 126 4.79 -10.72 -2.74
C GLY A 126 3.54 -11.24 -2.04
N GLY A 127 3.00 -10.50 -1.07
CA GLY A 127 1.76 -10.86 -0.37
C GLY A 127 0.57 -10.99 -1.31
N CYS A 128 0.40 -10.03 -2.24
CA CYS A 128 -0.69 -10.04 -3.21
C CYS A 128 -0.62 -11.24 -4.17
N MET A 129 0.58 -11.56 -4.67
CA MET A 129 0.80 -12.71 -5.54
C MET A 129 0.52 -14.03 -4.84
N MET A 130 0.90 -14.14 -3.57
CA MET A 130 0.78 -15.38 -2.81
C MET A 130 -0.68 -15.70 -2.47
N ALA A 131 -1.46 -14.71 -2.02
CA ALA A 131 -2.90 -14.88 -1.84
C ALA A 131 -3.60 -15.26 -3.16
N ASN A 132 -3.22 -14.62 -4.27
CA ASN A 132 -3.89 -14.80 -5.57
C ASN A 132 -3.21 -15.82 -6.50
N PHE A 133 -2.35 -16.70 -5.99
CA PHE A 133 -1.49 -17.55 -6.82
C PHE A 133 -2.28 -18.43 -7.80
N SER A 134 -3.40 -19.01 -7.35
CA SER A 134 -4.29 -19.82 -8.19
C SER A 134 -4.89 -19.00 -9.34
N TYR A 135 -5.39 -17.79 -9.07
CA TYR A 135 -5.95 -16.88 -10.08
C TYR A 135 -4.89 -16.35 -11.04
N LEU A 136 -3.66 -16.11 -10.58
CA LEU A 136 -2.54 -15.76 -11.45
C LEU A 136 -2.22 -16.88 -12.44
N ARG A 137 -2.15 -18.14 -11.97
CA ARG A 137 -1.93 -19.30 -12.85
C ARG A 137 -3.03 -19.49 -13.88
N GLN A 138 -4.26 -19.12 -13.54
CA GLN A 138 -5.42 -19.18 -14.44
C GLN A 138 -5.54 -17.95 -15.36
N GLY A 139 -4.67 -16.95 -15.21
CA GLY A 139 -4.76 -15.70 -15.97
C GLY A 139 -5.93 -14.80 -15.58
N ARG A 140 -6.54 -15.04 -14.41
CA ARG A 140 -7.73 -14.34 -13.88
C ARG A 140 -7.38 -13.22 -12.90
N CYS A 141 -6.12 -13.06 -12.53
CA CYS A 141 -5.65 -11.99 -11.66
C CYS A 141 -4.65 -11.08 -12.39
N HIS A 142 -4.91 -9.78 -12.37
CA HIS A 142 -4.07 -8.75 -12.98
C HIS A 142 -3.54 -7.81 -11.90
N ILE A 143 -2.22 -7.77 -11.77
CA ILE A 143 -1.53 -6.96 -10.77
C ILE A 143 -0.74 -5.87 -11.49
N SER A 144 -0.89 -4.64 -11.03
CA SER A 144 -0.11 -3.50 -11.51
C SER A 144 0.45 -2.69 -10.36
N PHE A 145 1.68 -2.21 -10.50
CA PHE A 145 2.15 -1.11 -9.66
C PHE A 145 1.60 0.21 -10.17
N VAL A 146 1.28 1.10 -9.23
CA VAL A 146 0.81 2.44 -9.49
C VAL A 146 1.60 3.42 -8.62
N ARG A 147 2.02 4.53 -9.23
CA ARG A 147 2.46 5.74 -8.53
C ARG A 147 1.61 6.88 -9.04
N GLU A 148 0.99 7.61 -8.14
CA GLU A 148 -0.04 8.60 -8.48
C GLU A 148 0.18 9.88 -7.67
N ARG A 149 -0.13 11.02 -8.29
CA ARG A 149 -0.12 12.35 -7.68
C ARG A 149 -1.31 13.15 -8.19
N GLY A 150 -1.99 13.84 -7.29
CA GLY A 150 -3.25 14.53 -7.58
C GLY A 150 -4.45 13.65 -7.22
N VAL A 151 -5.66 14.10 -7.55
CA VAL A 151 -6.92 13.39 -7.25
C VAL A 151 -7.90 13.36 -8.41
N THR A 152 -7.62 14.10 -9.48
CA THR A 152 -8.54 14.26 -10.61
C THR A 152 -7.93 13.61 -11.84
N PRO A 153 -8.24 12.32 -12.11
CA PRO A 153 -7.71 11.65 -13.28
C PRO A 153 -8.16 12.35 -14.58
N PRO A 154 -7.41 12.19 -15.68
CA PRO A 154 -7.74 12.79 -16.96
C PRO A 154 -9.06 12.22 -17.48
N LYS A 155 -10.02 13.09 -17.84
CA LYS A 155 -11.27 12.66 -18.52
C LYS A 155 -11.09 12.32 -20.00
N ARG A 156 -9.96 12.76 -20.59
CA ARG A 156 -9.65 12.56 -22.02
C ARG A 156 -8.59 11.49 -22.18
N ASP A 157 -8.68 10.76 -23.28
CA ASP A 157 -7.67 9.80 -23.68
C ASP A 157 -6.37 10.51 -24.06
N LEU A 158 -5.32 10.21 -23.29
CA LEU A 158 -3.97 10.71 -23.49
C LEU A 158 -3.06 9.53 -23.80
N PRO A 159 -2.26 9.57 -24.89
CA PRO A 159 -1.29 8.53 -25.16
C PRO A 159 -0.24 8.51 -24.04
N PRO A 160 0.10 7.32 -23.49
CA PRO A 160 1.08 7.24 -22.42
C PRO A 160 2.49 7.50 -22.94
N ARG A 161 3.34 8.12 -22.13
CA ARG A 161 4.80 8.08 -22.33
C ARG A 161 5.36 6.85 -21.63
N LEU A 162 6.33 6.21 -22.28
CA LEU A 162 6.97 5.00 -21.77
C LEU A 162 8.33 5.31 -21.15
N PHE A 163 8.66 4.62 -20.08
CA PHE A 163 10.02 4.61 -19.53
C PHE A 163 10.31 3.26 -18.86
N LEU A 164 11.59 2.93 -18.74
CA LEU A 164 12.04 1.77 -17.98
C LEU A 164 12.34 2.17 -16.53
N SER A 165 11.93 1.33 -15.58
CA SER A 165 12.18 1.56 -14.16
C SER A 165 13.65 1.45 -13.79
N GLY A 166 14.44 0.74 -14.59
CA GLY A 166 15.76 0.30 -14.18
C GLY A 166 15.68 -0.73 -13.05
N GLY A 167 16.86 -1.02 -12.49
CA GLY A 167 17.07 -1.97 -11.42
C GLY A 167 16.76 -3.44 -11.77
N ILE A 168 16.58 -4.28 -10.75
CA ILE A 168 16.47 -5.74 -10.93
C ILE A 168 15.26 -6.13 -11.80
N ARG A 169 14.11 -5.44 -11.62
CA ARG A 169 12.89 -5.75 -12.38
C ARG A 169 12.90 -5.12 -13.78
N ASN A 170 13.49 -3.94 -13.93
CA ASN A 170 13.56 -3.17 -15.17
C ASN A 170 12.25 -3.15 -16.00
N ASN A 171 11.12 -3.02 -15.30
CA ASN A 171 9.81 -3.11 -15.94
C ASN A 171 9.50 -1.88 -16.81
N VAL A 172 8.61 -2.05 -17.78
CA VAL A 172 8.07 -0.93 -18.58
C VAL A 172 6.94 -0.24 -17.81
N TRP A 173 7.10 1.06 -17.60
CA TRP A 173 6.10 1.94 -17.00
C TRP A 173 5.48 2.86 -18.03
N ARG A 174 4.21 3.20 -17.78
CA ARG A 174 3.39 4.10 -18.62
C ARG A 174 2.98 5.30 -17.79
N THR A 175 3.26 6.51 -18.26
CA THR A 175 2.84 7.73 -17.57
C THR A 175 1.66 8.39 -18.27
N PHE A 176 0.67 8.79 -17.47
CA PHE A 176 -0.44 9.64 -17.86
C PHE A 176 -0.35 10.92 -17.03
N SER A 177 -0.34 12.10 -17.64
CA SER A 177 -0.18 13.35 -16.89
C SER A 177 -0.98 14.49 -17.51
N THR A 178 -1.58 15.28 -16.64
CA THR A 178 -2.23 16.57 -16.90
C THR A 178 -1.58 17.62 -15.99
N ARG A 179 -2.14 18.83 -15.95
CA ARG A 179 -1.66 19.91 -15.06
C ARG A 179 -1.75 19.52 -13.58
N ASP A 180 -2.88 18.94 -13.17
CA ASP A 180 -3.22 18.74 -11.75
C ASP A 180 -3.16 17.26 -11.32
N TYR A 181 -2.80 16.37 -12.25
CA TYR A 181 -2.76 14.94 -12.00
C TYR A 181 -1.64 14.26 -12.80
N ALA A 182 -0.97 13.31 -12.17
CA ALA A 182 -0.02 12.43 -12.83
C ALA A 182 -0.13 11.02 -12.27
N MET A 183 -0.01 10.03 -13.15
CA MET A 183 0.09 8.63 -12.80
C MET A 183 1.19 7.96 -13.61
N ALA A 184 1.90 7.02 -12.99
CA ALA A 184 2.75 6.04 -13.62
C ALA A 184 2.23 4.65 -13.23
N VAL A 185 2.02 3.78 -14.22
CA VAL A 185 1.52 2.41 -14.01
C VAL A 185 2.39 1.40 -14.73
N CYS A 186 2.66 0.29 -14.05
CA CYS A 186 3.38 -0.85 -14.59
C CYS A 186 2.55 -2.11 -14.40
N ASN A 187 2.19 -2.75 -15.51
CA ASN A 187 1.50 -4.03 -15.46
C ASN A 187 2.50 -5.16 -15.22
N LEU A 188 2.24 -5.99 -14.23
CA LEU A 188 3.14 -7.06 -13.79
C LEU A 188 2.62 -8.45 -14.20
N THR A 189 1.30 -8.62 -14.28
CA THR A 189 0.68 -9.91 -14.61
C THR A 189 -0.45 -9.79 -15.62
N GLY A 190 -0.56 -10.79 -16.48
CA GLY A 190 -1.53 -10.85 -17.57
C GLY A 190 -1.33 -9.81 -18.68
N ASN A 191 -2.09 -9.94 -19.77
CA ASN A 191 -2.02 -9.05 -20.93
C ASN A 191 -3.16 -8.03 -20.91
N LYS A 192 -3.03 -7.01 -20.06
CA LYS A 192 -4.04 -5.94 -19.97
C LYS A 192 -3.87 -4.95 -21.14
N LYS A 193 -4.98 -4.62 -21.81
CA LYS A 193 -4.99 -3.58 -22.86
C LYS A 193 -4.53 -2.25 -22.25
N VAL A 194 -3.67 -1.52 -22.98
CA VAL A 194 -3.11 -0.24 -22.53
C VAL A 194 -4.20 0.76 -22.14
N SER A 195 -5.32 0.77 -22.87
CA SER A 195 -6.48 1.63 -22.56
C SER A 195 -7.08 1.37 -21.18
N LEU A 196 -6.97 0.17 -20.63
CA LEU A 196 -7.50 -0.15 -19.29
C LEU A 196 -6.53 0.25 -18.17
N LEU A 197 -5.23 0.43 -18.47
CA LEU A 197 -4.24 0.82 -17.46
C LEU A 197 -4.38 2.29 -17.03
N ARG A 198 -5.05 3.13 -17.82
CA ARG A 198 -5.33 4.53 -17.46
C ARG A 198 -6.32 4.67 -16.29
N HIS A 199 -7.05 3.60 -15.98
CA HIS A 199 -8.00 3.52 -14.87
C HIS A 199 -7.36 2.94 -13.61
N ALA A 200 -6.09 2.51 -13.66
CA ALA A 200 -5.38 2.13 -12.45
C ALA A 200 -5.34 3.32 -11.48
N THR A 201 -5.59 3.10 -10.20
CA THR A 201 -5.55 4.20 -9.23
C THR A 201 -5.36 3.69 -7.81
N LEU A 202 -4.72 4.51 -6.98
CA LEU A 202 -4.62 4.34 -5.54
C LEU A 202 -5.51 5.35 -4.81
N ASN A 203 -6.37 6.10 -5.51
CA ASN A 203 -7.14 7.20 -4.94
C ASN A 203 -8.04 6.74 -3.78
N SER A 204 -8.72 5.59 -3.88
CA SER A 204 -9.61 5.11 -2.81
C SER A 204 -8.85 4.84 -1.51
N ALA A 205 -7.71 4.12 -1.58
CA ALA A 205 -6.86 3.90 -0.41
C ALA A 205 -6.23 5.21 0.10
N THR A 206 -5.77 6.07 -0.81
CA THR A 206 -5.19 7.38 -0.50
C THR A 206 -6.21 8.31 0.18
N ALA A 207 -7.48 8.24 -0.22
CA ALA A 207 -8.56 9.03 0.35
C ALA A 207 -8.79 8.65 1.82
N PHE A 208 -8.79 7.36 2.15
CA PHE A 208 -8.84 6.91 3.53
C PHE A 208 -7.60 7.35 4.34
N ILE A 209 -6.40 7.19 3.77
CA ILE A 209 -5.15 7.64 4.42
C ILE A 209 -5.21 9.14 4.74
N ARG A 210 -5.70 9.97 3.79
CA ARG A 210 -5.90 11.41 4.02
C ARG A 210 -6.99 11.69 5.04
N TYR A 211 -8.08 10.93 5.03
CA TYR A 211 -9.13 11.05 6.05
C TYR A 211 -8.54 10.83 7.45
N VAL A 212 -7.74 9.78 7.66
CA VAL A 212 -7.06 9.53 8.94
C VAL A 212 -6.10 10.68 9.29
N HIS A 213 -5.31 11.16 8.33
CA HIS A 213 -4.34 12.25 8.57
C HIS A 213 -4.99 13.62 8.84
N ASN A 214 -6.22 13.83 8.39
CA ASN A 214 -6.97 15.07 8.63
C ASN A 214 -8.00 14.90 9.76
N HIS A 215 -8.10 13.71 10.35
CA HIS A 215 -9.10 13.43 11.37
C HIS A 215 -8.78 14.22 12.66
N PRO A 216 -9.77 14.87 13.30
CA PRO A 216 -9.55 15.63 14.54
C PRO A 216 -8.95 14.79 15.68
N PHE A 217 -9.14 13.46 15.64
CA PHE A 217 -8.60 12.53 16.62
C PHE A 217 -7.12 12.18 16.43
N LEU A 218 -6.50 12.55 15.31
CA LEU A 218 -5.10 12.20 15.00
C LEU A 218 -4.10 12.53 16.12
N PRO A 219 -4.15 13.71 16.78
CA PRO A 219 -3.23 14.02 17.88
C PRO A 219 -3.34 13.05 19.07
N HIS A 220 -4.54 12.52 19.33
CA HIS A 220 -4.76 11.52 20.37
C HIS A 220 -4.27 10.15 19.91
N LEU A 221 -4.61 9.77 18.68
CA LEU A 221 -4.15 8.52 18.06
C LEU A 221 -2.63 8.40 18.11
N ASN A 222 -1.90 9.46 17.78
CA ASN A 222 -0.44 9.48 17.78
C ASN A 222 0.19 9.26 19.17
N ARG A 223 -0.56 9.43 20.26
CA ARG A 223 -0.09 9.25 21.64
C ARG A 223 -0.44 7.88 22.23
N MET A 224 -1.24 7.09 21.53
CA MET A 224 -1.67 5.77 21.98
C MET A 224 -0.57 4.73 21.83
N SER A 225 -0.68 3.65 22.60
CA SER A 225 0.09 2.43 22.36
C SER A 225 -0.25 1.87 20.97
N PRO A 226 0.67 1.16 20.32
CA PRO A 226 0.46 0.66 18.97
C PRO A 226 -0.74 -0.30 18.88
N GLY A 227 -0.97 -1.15 19.88
CA GLY A 227 -2.18 -1.98 19.94
C GLY A 227 -3.48 -1.16 19.95
N ASN A 228 -3.50 -0.03 20.67
CA ASN A 228 -4.65 0.87 20.66
C ASN A 228 -4.78 1.62 19.32
N VAL A 229 -3.66 1.98 18.67
CA VAL A 229 -3.69 2.54 17.32
C VAL A 229 -4.35 1.56 16.35
N VAL A 230 -4.04 0.26 16.43
CA VAL A 230 -4.68 -0.77 15.60
C VAL A 230 -6.19 -0.79 15.79
N ALA A 231 -6.66 -0.81 17.04
CA ALA A 231 -8.09 -0.83 17.36
C ALA A 231 -8.81 0.43 16.84
N VAL A 232 -8.21 1.61 17.01
CA VAL A 232 -8.81 2.86 16.53
C VAL A 232 -8.81 2.95 15.00
N LEU A 233 -7.79 2.43 14.31
CA LEU A 233 -7.79 2.37 12.84
C LEU A 233 -8.95 1.51 12.31
N ASP A 234 -9.30 0.42 12.99
CA ASP A 234 -10.44 -0.41 12.61
C ASP A 234 -11.78 0.31 12.85
N TYR A 235 -11.89 1.09 13.93
CA TYR A 235 -13.04 1.98 14.14
C TYR A 235 -13.15 3.06 13.06
N LEU A 236 -12.05 3.74 12.73
CA LEU A 236 -12.03 4.77 11.68
C LEU A 236 -12.37 4.20 10.31
N LYS A 237 -12.00 2.94 10.03
CA LYS A 237 -12.43 2.20 8.83
C LYS A 237 -13.95 2.10 8.77
N PHE A 238 -14.57 1.68 9.88
CA PHE A 238 -16.02 1.54 9.98
C PHE A 238 -16.73 2.88 9.77
N GLU A 239 -16.28 3.93 10.47
CA GLU A 239 -16.83 5.29 10.34
C GLU A 239 -16.71 5.80 8.89
N TYR A 240 -15.53 5.65 8.28
CA TYR A 240 -15.29 6.04 6.90
C TYR A 240 -16.20 5.32 5.91
N ASN A 241 -16.36 3.99 6.06
CA ASN A 241 -17.21 3.20 5.19
C ASN A 241 -18.70 3.55 5.35
N ALA A 242 -19.17 3.79 6.58
CA ALA A 242 -20.55 4.20 6.85
C ALA A 242 -20.87 5.57 6.22
N SER A 243 -19.92 6.52 6.26
CA SER A 243 -20.09 7.83 5.63
C SER A 243 -20.27 7.76 4.10
N ARG A 244 -19.79 6.68 3.47
CA ARG A 244 -19.93 6.44 2.03
C ARG A 244 -21.25 5.77 1.67
N GLU A 245 -21.91 5.11 2.61
CA GLU A 245 -23.24 4.53 2.38
C GLU A 245 -24.34 5.58 2.32
N MET A 246 -24.17 6.70 3.04
CA MET A 246 -25.13 7.81 3.04
C MET A 246 -25.05 8.71 1.80
N ASN A 247 -24.01 8.55 0.97
CA ASN A 247 -23.75 9.38 -0.21
C ASN A 247 -24.03 8.65 -1.54
N CYS A 248 -24.60 7.44 -1.49
CA CYS A 248 -25.01 6.64 -2.64
C CYS A 248 -26.52 6.68 -2.84
#